data_AF-A0A2S6IUC8-F1
#
_entry.id   AF-A0A2S6IUC8-F1
#
_cell.length_a   1.000
_cell.length_b   1.000
_cell.length_c   1.000
_cell.angle_alpha   90.00
_cell.angle_beta   90.00
_cell.angle_gamma   90.00
#
_symmetry.space_group_name_H-M   'P 1'
#
loop_
_entity.id
_entity.type
_entity.pdbx_description
1 polymer ?
#
loop_
_entity_poly.entity_id
_entity_poly.type
_entity_poly.pdbx_seq_one_letter_code
_entity_poly.pdbx_strand_id
1 'polypeptide(L)'
;MRSTPAGPVQSPARRRVLLLGAVGAATATGAIPVLPAAAVTPTPTPTPTPTPTLTPPRVPALPRSLPGDLDDLPGFEGPTVCGPVQPGTKLLQDLINATYGRQVISTHRACPIDGRATSEHHDGRALDWALNAADPVQRLLADTFLAWLVAPDAAGRPAAVARRLGVMYVIWNTQVWKAYRPDLGWQPYVGPHPHTDHVHISLSRRGGRAETSWWTGTTSPLLGHWVRLGGERSALGAAVSATRTFNGGQRMDFRHGSVLQSRGTLAQEVRGAIAARYFSGDTARTLGMPLTDELPTPRRFGRYNHFQAGSIYWSPGTGAWSVRGAIRDAWAAQGWENGPLGFPTSDEHEVEGGRRSHFEGGSLVFSWATGQVTTTRH
;
A
#
# COMPACT_ATOMS: atom_id res chain seq x y z
N MET A 1 -36.98 14.23 -29.08
CA MET A 1 -37.61 15.54 -28.78
C MET A 1 -36.50 16.56 -28.60
N ARG A 2 -36.57 17.65 -29.37
CA ARG A 2 -35.60 18.75 -29.39
C ARG A 2 -35.90 19.71 -28.23
N SER A 3 -34.87 20.23 -27.57
CA SER A 3 -34.83 21.62 -27.10
C SER A 3 -33.40 22.04 -26.79
N THR A 4 -33.06 23.18 -27.38
CA THR A 4 -31.78 23.85 -27.60
C THR A 4 -31.20 24.58 -26.36
N PRO A 5 -29.94 25.05 -26.42
CA PRO A 5 -29.15 25.56 -25.28
C PRO A 5 -29.30 27.07 -25.07
N ALA A 6 -28.99 27.55 -23.86
CA ALA A 6 -28.84 28.98 -23.55
C ALA A 6 -27.36 29.38 -23.62
N GLY A 7 -27.04 30.37 -24.44
CA GLY A 7 -25.70 30.94 -24.65
C GLY A 7 -25.27 31.97 -23.59
N PRO A 8 -24.05 32.53 -23.73
CA PRO A 8 -23.42 33.39 -22.72
C PRO A 8 -23.78 34.87 -22.91
N VAL A 9 -23.82 35.61 -21.80
CA VAL A 9 -23.99 37.08 -21.78
C VAL A 9 -22.61 37.75 -21.72
N GLN A 10 -22.32 38.63 -22.68
CA GLN A 10 -21.19 39.54 -22.69
C GLN A 10 -21.61 40.99 -22.41
N SER A 11 -20.69 41.72 -21.75
CA SER A 11 -20.37 43.16 -21.91
C SER A 11 -21.30 44.21 -21.25
N PRO A 12 -20.81 45.43 -20.88
CA PRO A 12 -19.73 46.16 -21.55
C PRO A 12 -18.68 46.91 -20.69
N ALA A 13 -17.59 47.23 -21.39
CA ALA A 13 -16.56 48.20 -21.04
C ALA A 13 -17.09 49.64 -20.91
N ARG A 14 -16.43 50.46 -20.10
CA ARG A 14 -16.42 51.93 -20.24
C ARG A 14 -15.00 52.47 -20.18
N ARG A 15 -14.54 53.00 -21.32
CA ARG A 15 -13.44 53.95 -21.46
C ARG A 15 -13.86 55.30 -20.86
N ARG A 16 -12.92 56.01 -20.24
CA ARG A 16 -12.87 57.48 -20.27
C ARG A 16 -11.44 57.95 -20.55
N VAL A 17 -11.32 58.64 -21.68
CA VAL A 17 -10.24 59.52 -22.10
C VAL A 17 -10.69 60.94 -21.77
N LEU A 18 -9.76 61.79 -21.33
CA LEU A 18 -9.71 63.26 -21.47
C LEU A 18 -8.43 63.70 -20.71
N LEU A 19 -7.64 64.72 -21.05
CA LEU A 19 -7.32 65.50 -22.25
C LEU A 19 -6.20 66.45 -21.75
N LEU A 20 -5.22 66.78 -22.59
CA LEU A 20 -4.21 67.80 -22.31
C LEU A 20 -4.85 69.18 -22.08
N GLY A 21 -4.29 69.94 -21.13
CA GLY A 21 -4.46 71.40 -21.03
C GLY A 21 -3.11 72.05 -20.80
N ALA A 22 -2.62 72.79 -21.81
CA ALA A 22 -1.42 73.61 -21.77
C ALA A 22 -1.78 75.07 -21.44
N VAL A 23 -1.11 75.67 -20.45
CA VAL A 23 -1.01 77.11 -20.17
C VAL A 23 0.26 77.25 -19.30
N GLY A 24 1.19 78.19 -19.42
CA GLY A 24 1.43 79.35 -20.25
C GLY A 24 2.69 79.98 -19.64
N ALA A 25 3.66 80.36 -20.46
CA ALA A 25 4.96 80.86 -20.01
C ALA A 25 4.85 82.29 -19.45
N ALA A 26 5.43 82.52 -18.28
CA ALA A 26 5.75 83.85 -17.77
C ALA A 26 7.21 83.85 -17.28
N THR A 27 8.05 84.61 -17.99
CA THR A 27 9.46 84.82 -17.70
C THR A 27 9.62 85.85 -16.58
N ALA A 28 10.22 85.46 -15.46
CA ALA A 28 10.72 86.37 -14.44
C ALA A 28 12.23 86.10 -14.24
N THR A 29 13.05 87.00 -14.74
CA THR A 29 14.51 87.01 -14.54
C THR A 29 14.82 87.57 -13.16
N GLY A 30 15.10 86.68 -12.20
CA GLY A 30 15.67 87.02 -10.90
C GLY A 30 16.97 86.24 -10.70
N ALA A 31 18.10 86.94 -10.65
CA ALA A 31 19.40 86.35 -10.36
C ALA A 31 19.46 85.93 -8.87
N ILE A 32 19.45 84.63 -8.61
CA ILE A 32 19.69 84.04 -7.29
C ILE A 32 21.20 83.73 -7.20
N PRO A 33 21.91 84.15 -6.13
CA PRO A 33 23.30 83.80 -5.93
C PRO A 33 23.45 82.28 -5.73
N VAL A 34 24.22 81.64 -6.60
CA VAL A 34 24.55 80.21 -6.51
C VAL A 34 25.56 80.02 -5.37
N LEU A 35 25.10 79.50 -4.24
CA LEU A 35 25.97 78.91 -3.23
C LEU A 35 26.56 77.60 -3.78
N PRO A 36 27.83 77.27 -3.53
CA PRO A 36 28.39 76.00 -3.96
C PRO A 36 27.64 74.86 -3.28
N ALA A 37 27.07 73.96 -4.08
CA ALA A 37 26.47 72.73 -3.59
C ALA A 37 27.55 71.92 -2.85
N ALA A 38 27.37 71.70 -1.56
CA ALA A 38 28.13 70.71 -0.83
C ALA A 38 27.89 69.35 -1.51
N ALA A 39 28.96 68.67 -1.91
CA ALA A 39 28.89 67.34 -2.48
C ALA A 39 28.30 66.39 -1.43
N VAL A 40 27.00 66.07 -1.57
CA VAL A 40 26.39 64.96 -0.86
C VAL A 40 26.97 63.70 -1.50
N THR A 41 27.87 63.04 -0.80
CA THR A 41 28.32 61.70 -1.16
C THR A 41 27.09 60.78 -1.19
N PRO A 42 26.85 60.02 -2.27
CA PRO A 42 25.76 59.06 -2.27
C PRO A 42 26.04 58.02 -1.18
N THR A 43 25.12 57.89 -0.24
CA THR A 43 25.13 56.80 0.73
C THR A 43 25.19 55.49 -0.07
N PRO A 44 26.14 54.57 0.19
CA PRO A 44 26.18 53.31 -0.53
C PRO A 44 24.85 52.59 -0.35
N THR A 45 24.17 52.28 -1.47
CA THR A 45 23.01 51.39 -1.46
C THR A 45 23.41 50.11 -0.74
N PRO A 46 22.67 49.65 0.28
CA PRO A 46 23.00 48.40 0.94
C PRO A 46 23.01 47.29 -0.11
N THR A 47 24.16 46.67 -0.33
CA THR A 47 24.28 45.46 -1.13
C THR A 47 23.24 44.46 -0.60
N PRO A 48 22.36 43.88 -1.44
CA PRO A 48 21.43 42.88 -0.95
C PRO A 48 22.24 41.76 -0.32
N THR A 49 22.04 41.53 0.98
CA THR A 49 22.64 40.39 1.67
C THR A 49 22.28 39.13 0.88
N PRO A 50 23.26 38.32 0.44
CA PRO A 50 22.95 37.10 -0.28
C PRO A 50 22.01 36.28 0.61
N THR A 51 20.80 35.99 0.10
CA THR A 51 19.88 35.09 0.77
C THR A 51 20.61 33.77 0.96
N PRO A 52 20.70 33.23 2.19
CA PRO A 52 21.37 31.95 2.39
C PRO A 52 20.67 30.90 1.54
N THR A 53 21.38 30.37 0.53
CA THR A 53 20.89 29.27 -0.29
C THR A 53 20.83 28.03 0.59
N LEU A 54 19.63 27.51 0.83
CA LEU A 54 19.46 26.26 1.57
C LEU A 54 20.04 25.10 0.75
N THR A 55 21.00 24.37 1.33
CA THR A 55 21.53 23.15 0.71
C THR A 55 20.46 22.06 0.73
N PRO A 56 20.16 21.40 -0.40
CA PRO A 56 19.22 20.29 -0.43
C PRO A 56 19.67 19.17 0.50
N PRO A 57 18.75 18.58 1.30
CA PRO A 57 19.08 17.42 2.10
C PRO A 57 19.40 16.21 1.21
N ARG A 58 20.03 15.18 1.79
CA ARG A 58 20.35 13.96 1.06
C ARG A 58 19.09 13.16 0.74
N VAL A 59 19.19 12.20 -0.17
CA VAL A 59 18.12 11.24 -0.44
C VAL A 59 18.53 9.86 0.07
N PRO A 60 17.58 8.95 0.34
CA PRO A 60 17.93 7.61 0.79
C PRO A 60 18.83 6.89 -0.23
N ALA A 61 19.84 6.19 0.28
CA ALA A 61 20.74 5.41 -0.56
C ALA A 61 20.01 4.20 -1.16
N LEU A 62 20.29 3.91 -2.43
CA LEU A 62 19.76 2.70 -3.08
C LEU A 62 20.38 1.44 -2.46
N PRO A 63 19.61 0.35 -2.27
CA PRO A 63 20.15 -0.96 -1.94
C PRO A 63 21.20 -1.40 -2.98
N ARG A 64 22.25 -2.10 -2.51
CA ARG A 64 23.38 -2.51 -3.36
C ARG A 64 23.01 -3.52 -4.45
N SER A 65 21.89 -4.23 -4.32
CA SER A 65 21.49 -5.32 -5.21
C SER A 65 20.03 -5.20 -5.66
N LEU A 66 19.70 -4.11 -6.35
CA LEU A 66 18.40 -3.98 -7.00
C LEU A 66 18.40 -4.72 -8.34
N PRO A 67 17.33 -5.47 -8.68
CA PRO A 67 17.22 -6.12 -9.98
C PRO A 67 17.05 -5.07 -11.10
N GLY A 68 17.48 -5.42 -12.32
CA GLY A 68 17.30 -4.56 -13.51
C GLY A 68 15.82 -4.29 -13.83
N ASP A 69 14.96 -5.28 -13.59
CA ASP A 69 13.51 -5.16 -13.70
C ASP A 69 12.92 -4.31 -12.56
N LEU A 70 11.72 -3.78 -12.78
CA LEU A 70 10.94 -3.02 -11.81
C LEU A 70 9.71 -3.82 -11.36
N ASP A 71 9.35 -3.70 -10.09
CA ASP A 71 8.05 -4.14 -9.58
C ASP A 71 6.92 -3.50 -10.39
N ASP A 72 5.81 -4.17 -10.61
CA ASP A 72 4.67 -3.58 -11.33
C ASP A 72 4.15 -2.29 -10.66
N LEU A 73 3.52 -1.43 -11.45
CA LEU A 73 2.81 -0.28 -10.90
C LEU A 73 1.66 -0.79 -10.01
N PRO A 74 1.62 -0.43 -8.72
CA PRO A 74 0.52 -0.87 -7.87
C PRO A 74 -0.76 -0.15 -8.29
N GLY A 75 -1.86 -0.89 -8.42
CA GLY A 75 -3.20 -0.30 -8.57
C GLY A 75 -3.67 0.40 -7.28
N PHE A 76 -4.84 1.05 -7.33
CA PHE A 76 -5.47 1.52 -6.09
C PHE A 76 -5.98 0.34 -5.27
N GLU A 77 -5.54 0.28 -4.02
CA GLU A 77 -5.78 -0.80 -3.07
C GLU A 77 -6.33 -0.21 -1.78
N GLY A 78 -7.64 0.00 -1.78
CA GLY A 78 -8.35 0.54 -0.62
C GLY A 78 -8.20 -0.33 0.64
N PRO A 79 -8.42 0.26 1.82
CA PRO A 79 -8.34 -0.43 3.09
C PRO A 79 -9.40 -1.53 3.18
N THR A 80 -9.07 -2.63 3.85
CA THR A 80 -9.99 -3.79 3.97
C THR A 80 -10.38 -4.07 5.40
N VAL A 81 -9.41 -4.45 6.23
CA VAL A 81 -9.65 -4.85 7.61
C VAL A 81 -8.60 -4.20 8.48
N CYS A 82 -9.02 -3.88 9.69
CA CYS A 82 -8.13 -3.41 10.72
C CYS A 82 -6.99 -4.39 11.00
N GLY A 83 -5.79 -3.87 11.22
CA GLY A 83 -4.60 -4.67 11.46
C GLY A 83 -3.44 -3.88 12.04
N PRO A 84 -2.39 -4.57 12.49
CA PRO A 84 -1.20 -3.92 13.01
C PRO A 84 -0.45 -3.17 11.90
N VAL A 85 0.48 -2.30 12.30
CA VAL A 85 1.46 -1.69 11.38
C VAL A 85 2.16 -2.78 10.58
N GLN A 86 2.15 -2.62 9.26
CA GLN A 86 2.73 -3.62 8.36
C GLN A 86 4.27 -3.49 8.32
N PRO A 87 5.00 -4.59 8.09
CA PRO A 87 6.47 -4.59 8.11
C PRO A 87 7.12 -3.54 7.20
N GLY A 88 6.61 -3.38 5.97
CA GLY A 88 7.11 -2.42 5.00
C GLY A 88 6.87 -0.96 5.40
N THR A 89 5.76 -0.67 6.10
CA THR A 89 5.51 0.65 6.68
C THR A 89 6.57 0.98 7.72
N LYS A 90 6.90 0.02 8.58
CA LYS A 90 7.96 0.17 9.59
C LYS A 90 9.34 0.33 8.95
N LEU A 91 9.65 -0.47 7.94
CA LEU A 91 10.92 -0.37 7.20
C LEU A 91 11.05 0.96 6.45
N LEU A 92 9.96 1.51 5.90
CA LEU A 92 9.96 2.84 5.30
C LEU A 92 10.21 3.94 6.34
N GLN A 93 9.56 3.85 7.51
CA GLN A 93 9.84 4.75 8.63
C GLN A 93 11.34 4.69 9.02
N ASP A 94 11.90 3.49 9.10
CA ASP A 94 13.31 3.30 9.46
C ASP A 94 14.26 3.84 8.37
N LEU A 95 13.90 3.71 7.09
CA LEU A 95 14.63 4.30 5.96
C LEU A 95 14.66 5.84 6.04
N ILE A 96 13.52 6.46 6.33
CA ILE A 96 13.41 7.91 6.51
C ILE A 96 14.29 8.35 7.70
N ASN A 97 14.17 7.65 8.84
CA ASN A 97 14.96 7.96 10.03
C ASN A 97 16.47 7.77 9.84
N ALA A 98 16.88 6.75 9.10
CA ALA A 98 18.29 6.51 8.78
C ALA A 98 18.87 7.62 7.88
N THR A 99 18.04 8.23 7.04
CA THR A 99 18.47 9.26 6.09
C THR A 99 18.51 10.65 6.74
N TYR A 100 17.52 10.97 7.58
CA TYR A 100 17.28 12.33 8.09
C TYR A 100 17.43 12.47 9.61
N GLY A 101 17.86 11.42 10.29
CA GLY A 101 17.78 11.33 11.75
C GLY A 101 16.35 11.09 12.22
N ARG A 102 16.16 10.96 13.54
CA ARG A 102 14.85 10.62 14.13
C ARG A 102 13.77 11.65 13.76
N GLN A 103 12.77 11.21 13.01
CA GLN A 103 11.62 11.99 12.58
C GLN A 103 10.37 11.72 13.44
N VAL A 104 9.41 12.63 13.38
CA VAL A 104 8.06 12.44 13.92
C VAL A 104 7.18 11.80 12.85
N ILE A 105 6.84 10.52 13.04
CA ILE A 105 6.09 9.72 12.07
C ILE A 105 4.98 8.95 12.80
N SER A 106 3.75 9.08 12.32
CA SER A 106 2.60 8.27 12.74
C SER A 106 2.33 7.20 11.68
N THR A 107 2.08 5.95 12.09
CA THR A 107 1.92 4.80 11.17
C THR A 107 0.60 4.05 11.33
N HIS A 108 -0.19 4.38 12.35
CA HIS A 108 -1.39 3.64 12.68
C HIS A 108 -2.42 4.56 13.31
N ARG A 109 -3.69 4.32 12.99
CA ARG A 109 -4.84 4.97 13.61
C ARG A 109 -5.70 3.92 14.30
N ALA A 110 -6.27 4.28 15.45
CA ALA A 110 -7.20 3.42 16.15
C ALA A 110 -8.36 3.01 15.23
N CYS A 111 -8.73 1.75 15.29
CA CYS A 111 -9.79 1.23 14.45
C CYS A 111 -11.16 1.78 14.85
N PRO A 112 -12.01 2.11 13.87
CA PRO A 112 -13.40 2.44 14.14
C PRO A 112 -14.12 1.31 14.90
N ILE A 113 -15.05 1.68 15.77
CA ILE A 113 -15.79 0.73 16.63
C ILE A 113 -16.60 -0.27 15.78
N ASP A 114 -17.06 0.15 14.61
CA ASP A 114 -17.79 -0.70 13.66
C ASP A 114 -16.85 -1.62 12.83
N GLY A 115 -15.54 -1.57 13.08
CA GLY A 115 -14.52 -2.39 12.45
C GLY A 115 -14.23 -2.04 10.99
N ARG A 116 -14.87 -1.01 10.42
CA ARG A 116 -14.72 -0.66 9.00
C ARG A 116 -13.49 0.21 8.79
N ALA A 117 -12.47 -0.33 8.13
CA ALA A 117 -11.29 0.41 7.79
C ALA A 117 -11.60 1.45 6.69
N THR A 118 -11.57 2.75 7.02
CA THR A 118 -11.74 3.86 6.05
C THR A 118 -10.43 4.52 5.60
N SER A 119 -9.29 4.04 6.11
CA SER A 119 -7.95 4.52 5.78
C SER A 119 -6.95 3.38 5.86
N GLU A 120 -5.92 3.45 5.03
CA GLU A 120 -4.73 2.60 5.04
C GLU A 120 -3.93 2.71 6.35
N HIS A 121 -4.20 3.73 7.17
CA HIS A 121 -3.70 3.78 8.55
C HIS A 121 -4.36 2.72 9.47
N HIS A 122 -5.57 2.25 9.15
CA HIS A 122 -6.25 1.22 9.95
C HIS A 122 -5.75 -0.19 9.64
N ASP A 123 -5.26 -0.43 8.41
CA ASP A 123 -4.68 -1.72 8.02
C ASP A 123 -3.14 -1.73 8.07
N GLY A 124 -2.56 -0.62 8.54
CA GLY A 124 -1.14 -0.45 8.84
C GLY A 124 -0.24 -0.18 7.65
N ARG A 125 -0.79 0.19 6.49
CA ARG A 125 -0.06 0.45 5.22
C ARG A 125 0.24 1.92 4.94
N ALA A 126 -0.06 2.82 5.86
CA ALA A 126 0.21 4.25 5.69
C ALA A 126 1.12 4.81 6.77
N LEU A 127 1.77 5.92 6.45
CA LEU A 127 2.45 6.75 7.43
C LEU A 127 2.24 8.23 7.13
N ASP A 128 2.21 9.03 8.20
CA ASP A 128 2.18 10.50 8.17
C ASP A 128 3.50 11.00 8.78
N TRP A 129 4.35 11.59 7.95
CA TRP A 129 5.62 12.19 8.37
C TRP A 129 5.41 13.68 8.62
N ALA A 130 5.45 14.11 9.88
CA ALA A 130 5.16 15.48 10.29
C ALA A 130 6.23 16.44 9.77
N LEU A 131 5.83 17.29 8.82
CA LEU A 131 6.64 18.32 8.18
C LEU A 131 5.72 19.50 7.85
N ASN A 132 6.10 20.72 8.24
CA ASN A 132 5.31 21.91 7.96
C ASN A 132 5.69 22.53 6.61
N ALA A 133 4.74 22.58 5.68
CA ALA A 133 4.95 23.13 4.33
C ALA A 133 5.22 24.65 4.32
N ALA A 134 4.87 25.36 5.40
CA ALA A 134 5.18 26.79 5.58
C ALA A 134 6.59 27.04 6.15
N ASP A 135 7.23 26.01 6.70
CA ASP A 135 8.64 26.08 7.12
C ASP A 135 9.53 25.77 5.90
N PRO A 136 10.37 26.71 5.44
CA PRO A 136 11.16 26.52 4.22
C PRO A 136 12.17 25.38 4.30
N VAL A 137 12.67 25.03 5.50
CA VAL A 137 13.62 23.93 5.70
C VAL A 137 12.90 22.59 5.62
N GLN A 138 11.77 22.47 6.33
CA GLN A 138 10.96 21.25 6.30
C GLN A 138 10.34 21.01 4.92
N ARG A 139 9.94 22.10 4.24
CA ARG A 139 9.45 22.06 2.87
C ARG A 139 10.51 21.57 1.90
N LEU A 140 11.73 22.11 1.97
CA LEU A 140 12.84 21.65 1.13
C LEU A 140 13.16 20.17 1.38
N LEU A 141 13.05 19.71 2.63
CA LEU A 141 13.21 18.30 2.99
C LEU A 141 12.15 17.39 2.36
N ALA A 142 10.87 17.74 2.48
CA ALA A 142 9.79 17.02 1.82
C ALA A 142 9.99 17.00 0.31
N ASP A 143 10.20 18.16 -0.32
CA ASP A 143 10.30 18.28 -1.78
C ASP A 143 11.50 17.49 -2.33
N THR A 144 12.63 17.45 -1.62
CA THR A 144 13.81 16.68 -2.02
C THR A 144 13.56 15.18 -1.94
N PHE A 145 12.97 14.70 -0.85
CA PHE A 145 12.59 13.29 -0.72
C PHE A 145 11.57 12.87 -1.78
N LEU A 146 10.55 13.70 -2.02
CA LEU A 146 9.47 13.42 -2.95
C LEU A 146 9.94 13.45 -4.41
N ALA A 147 10.80 14.40 -4.78
CA ALA A 147 11.42 14.42 -6.11
C ALA A 147 12.19 13.14 -6.39
N TRP A 148 12.95 12.63 -5.43
CA TRP A 148 13.65 11.35 -5.53
C TRP A 148 12.69 10.16 -5.62
N LEU A 149 11.64 10.14 -4.80
CA LEU A 149 10.69 9.04 -4.72
C LEU A 149 9.95 8.82 -6.05
N VAL A 150 9.53 9.91 -6.70
CA VAL A 150 8.69 9.86 -7.91
C VAL A 150 9.48 9.92 -9.22
N ALA A 151 10.80 10.12 -9.14
CA ALA A 151 11.66 10.24 -10.32
C ALA A 151 11.60 8.99 -11.21
N PRO A 152 11.74 9.16 -12.54
CA PRO A 152 12.05 8.05 -13.42
C PRO A 152 13.46 7.52 -13.13
N ASP A 153 13.73 6.28 -13.50
CA ASP A 153 15.11 5.77 -13.49
C ASP A 153 15.91 6.23 -14.72
N ALA A 154 17.18 5.79 -14.78
CA ALA A 154 18.08 6.09 -15.89
C ALA A 154 17.59 5.59 -17.26
N ALA A 155 16.67 4.62 -17.28
CA ALA A 155 16.03 4.13 -18.51
C ALA A 155 14.71 4.88 -18.83
N GLY A 156 14.39 5.94 -18.09
CA GLY A 156 13.18 6.74 -18.27
C GLY A 156 11.90 6.05 -17.76
N ARG A 157 12.01 4.93 -17.05
CA ARG A 157 10.82 4.22 -16.53
C ARG A 157 10.28 5.00 -15.33
N PRO A 158 9.00 5.39 -15.34
CA PRO A 158 8.45 6.28 -14.32
C PRO A 158 8.35 5.60 -12.95
N ALA A 159 8.34 6.42 -11.90
CA ALA A 159 8.03 5.99 -10.54
C ALA A 159 8.95 4.87 -10.01
N ALA A 160 10.21 4.81 -10.46
CA ALA A 160 11.03 3.63 -10.24
C ALA A 160 11.25 3.33 -8.75
N VAL A 161 11.62 4.33 -7.95
CA VAL A 161 11.80 4.16 -6.51
C VAL A 161 10.47 3.87 -5.80
N ALA A 162 9.42 4.63 -6.12
CA ALA A 162 8.08 4.39 -5.58
C ALA A 162 7.58 2.95 -5.82
N ARG A 163 7.75 2.41 -7.03
CA ARG A 163 7.41 1.02 -7.37
C ARG A 163 8.19 0.03 -6.52
N ARG A 164 9.50 0.24 -6.38
CA ARG A 164 10.37 -0.64 -5.60
C ARG A 164 10.05 -0.62 -4.11
N LEU A 165 9.69 0.52 -3.55
CA LEU A 165 9.24 0.63 -2.15
C LEU A 165 7.81 0.12 -1.96
N GLY A 166 7.04 -0.01 -3.04
CA GLY A 166 5.62 -0.36 -3.01
C GLY A 166 4.72 0.81 -2.59
N VAL A 167 5.11 2.04 -2.89
CA VAL A 167 4.29 3.24 -2.67
C VAL A 167 3.16 3.28 -3.70
N MET A 168 1.94 3.44 -3.20
CA MET A 168 0.71 3.51 -3.99
C MET A 168 0.32 4.96 -4.31
N TYR A 169 0.37 5.85 -3.33
CA TYR A 169 0.18 7.29 -3.52
C TYR A 169 0.81 8.08 -2.37
N VAL A 170 1.02 9.37 -2.62
CA VAL A 170 1.54 10.35 -1.66
C VAL A 170 0.69 11.61 -1.71
N ILE A 171 0.43 12.23 -0.55
CA ILE A 171 -0.24 13.53 -0.45
C ILE A 171 0.69 14.48 0.32
N TRP A 172 0.94 15.66 -0.24
CA TRP A 172 1.75 16.70 0.37
C TRP A 172 1.31 18.07 -0.13
N ASN A 173 1.15 19.02 0.80
CA ASN A 173 0.90 20.43 0.51
C ASN A 173 -0.22 20.63 -0.54
N THR A 174 -1.41 20.09 -0.27
CA THR A 174 -2.60 20.14 -1.15
C THR A 174 -2.43 19.48 -2.52
N GLN A 175 -1.42 18.64 -2.70
CA GLN A 175 -1.21 17.88 -3.93
C GLN A 175 -1.17 16.38 -3.64
N VAL A 176 -1.57 15.58 -4.64
CA VAL A 176 -1.50 14.13 -4.61
C VAL A 176 -0.73 13.62 -5.83
N TRP A 177 0.15 12.67 -5.58
CA TRP A 177 0.81 11.89 -6.62
C TRP A 177 0.42 10.42 -6.48
N LYS A 178 0.15 9.76 -7.60
CA LYS A 178 -0.42 8.40 -7.63
C LYS A 178 0.46 7.50 -8.49
N ALA A 179 0.99 6.44 -7.90
CA ALA A 179 1.84 5.50 -8.63
C ALA A 179 1.09 4.82 -9.78
N TYR A 180 -0.22 4.56 -9.64
CA TYR A 180 -1.05 4.00 -10.71
C TYR A 180 -1.42 4.99 -11.83
N ARG A 181 -1.05 6.27 -11.73
CA ARG A 181 -1.28 7.31 -12.76
C ARG A 181 -0.04 8.19 -12.92
N PRO A 182 1.13 7.59 -13.27
CA PRO A 182 2.38 8.34 -13.35
C PRO A 182 2.35 9.38 -14.48
N ASP A 183 1.49 9.19 -15.48
CA ASP A 183 1.22 10.10 -16.61
C ASP A 183 0.71 11.48 -16.17
N LEU A 184 -0.01 11.54 -15.06
CA LEU A 184 -0.61 12.79 -14.58
C LEU A 184 0.35 13.61 -13.71
N GLY A 185 1.45 13.02 -13.23
CA GLY A 185 2.31 13.68 -12.25
C GLY A 185 1.56 14.11 -10.98
N TRP A 186 1.97 15.23 -10.39
CA TRP A 186 1.30 15.81 -9.22
C TRP A 186 -0.01 16.50 -9.63
N GLN A 187 -1.08 16.16 -8.92
CA GLN A 187 -2.43 16.70 -9.16
C GLN A 187 -2.92 17.45 -7.92
N PRO A 188 -3.83 18.42 -8.07
CA PRO A 188 -4.51 19.01 -6.91
C PRO A 188 -5.20 17.94 -6.07
N TYR A 189 -5.01 18.00 -4.76
CA TYR A 189 -5.70 17.13 -3.81
C TYR A 189 -6.91 17.87 -3.23
N VAL A 190 -8.09 17.24 -3.37
CA VAL A 190 -9.34 17.71 -2.79
C VAL A 190 -9.79 16.65 -1.80
N GLY A 191 -9.49 16.88 -0.52
CA GLY A 191 -9.88 16.01 0.58
C GLY A 191 -9.96 16.78 1.89
N PRO A 192 -10.41 16.12 2.96
CA PRO A 192 -10.78 16.80 4.22
C PRO A 192 -9.58 17.41 4.95
N HIS A 193 -8.37 16.94 4.67
CA HIS A 193 -7.14 17.44 5.27
C HIS A 193 -6.23 17.99 4.16
N PRO A 194 -5.72 19.23 4.25
CA PRO A 194 -4.90 19.80 3.18
C PRO A 194 -3.46 19.23 3.13
N HIS A 195 -3.04 18.47 4.14
CA HIS A 195 -1.70 17.86 4.23
C HIS A 195 -0.56 18.89 4.14
N THR A 196 -0.77 20.06 4.76
CA THR A 196 0.23 21.14 4.83
C THR A 196 1.15 21.02 6.04
N ASP A 197 0.89 20.07 6.93
CA ASP A 197 1.61 19.81 8.18
C ASP A 197 2.21 18.39 8.27
N HIS A 198 1.99 17.56 7.24
CA HIS A 198 2.62 16.25 7.10
C HIS A 198 2.62 15.76 5.66
N VAL A 199 3.61 14.92 5.33
CA VAL A 199 3.63 14.09 4.12
C VAL A 199 2.92 12.78 4.45
N HIS A 200 1.83 12.50 3.73
CA HIS A 200 1.12 11.21 3.84
C HIS A 200 1.61 10.26 2.75
N ILE A 201 2.04 9.05 3.12
CA ILE A 201 2.49 8.02 2.19
C ILE A 201 1.67 6.75 2.43
N SER A 202 1.04 6.23 1.38
CA SER A 202 0.32 4.96 1.40
C SER A 202 1.02 3.90 0.57
N LEU A 203 1.13 2.69 1.10
CA LEU A 203 1.75 1.54 0.46
C LEU A 203 0.70 0.58 -0.15
N SER A 204 1.04 -0.08 -1.24
CA SER A 204 0.31 -1.26 -1.73
C SER A 204 0.36 -2.40 -0.73
N ARG A 205 -0.46 -3.44 -0.86
CA ARG A 205 -0.36 -4.61 0.02
C ARG A 205 1.02 -5.28 -0.03
N ARG A 206 1.63 -5.40 -1.21
CA ARG A 206 3.00 -5.93 -1.34
C ARG A 206 4.03 -5.00 -0.70
N GLY A 207 3.88 -3.68 -0.88
CA GLY A 207 4.72 -2.68 -0.21
C GLY A 207 4.62 -2.80 1.31
N GLY A 208 3.39 -2.86 1.84
CA GLY A 208 3.11 -3.07 3.26
C GLY A 208 3.72 -4.36 3.79
N ARG A 209 3.68 -5.48 3.05
CA ARG A 209 4.31 -6.75 3.48
C ARG A 209 5.83 -6.78 3.31
N ALA A 210 6.45 -5.71 2.80
CA ALA A 210 7.86 -5.66 2.43
C ALA A 210 8.25 -6.74 1.41
N GLU A 211 7.39 -7.00 0.42
CA GLU A 211 7.57 -8.06 -0.59
C GLU A 211 8.05 -7.53 -1.95
N THR A 212 8.29 -6.23 -2.08
CA THR A 212 8.77 -5.58 -3.32
C THR A 212 10.31 -5.64 -3.43
N SER A 213 10.83 -5.34 -4.62
CA SER A 213 12.26 -5.53 -4.91
C SER A 213 13.21 -4.66 -4.08
N TRP A 214 12.74 -3.55 -3.50
CA TRP A 214 13.56 -2.77 -2.56
C TRP A 214 13.97 -3.59 -1.33
N TRP A 215 13.03 -4.39 -0.82
CA TRP A 215 13.20 -5.16 0.41
C TRP A 215 13.76 -6.55 0.15
N THR A 216 13.45 -7.12 -1.01
CA THR A 216 13.67 -8.54 -1.30
C THR A 216 14.74 -8.79 -2.37
N GLY A 217 15.16 -7.76 -3.11
CA GLY A 217 16.09 -7.90 -4.24
C GLY A 217 15.48 -8.59 -5.47
N THR A 218 14.17 -8.84 -5.50
CA THR A 218 13.50 -9.51 -6.62
C THR A 218 12.15 -8.86 -6.92
N THR A 219 11.77 -8.82 -8.19
CA THR A 219 10.44 -8.36 -8.64
C THR A 219 9.40 -9.47 -8.61
N SER A 220 9.84 -10.74 -8.54
CA SER A 220 8.96 -11.91 -8.50
C SER A 220 8.11 -11.91 -7.23
N PRO A 221 6.76 -11.96 -7.33
CA PRO A 221 5.90 -12.01 -6.15
C PRO A 221 6.13 -13.26 -5.29
N LEU A 222 6.37 -14.41 -5.91
CA LEU A 222 6.59 -15.68 -5.20
C LEU A 222 7.94 -15.67 -4.46
N LEU A 223 9.00 -15.23 -5.11
CA LEU A 223 10.31 -15.14 -4.47
C LEU A 223 10.36 -14.02 -3.44
N GLY A 224 9.74 -12.87 -3.70
CA GLY A 224 9.67 -11.77 -2.74
C GLY A 224 8.97 -12.19 -1.45
N HIS A 225 7.88 -12.96 -1.58
CA HIS A 225 7.20 -13.55 -0.44
C HIS A 225 8.07 -14.59 0.31
N TRP A 226 8.77 -15.47 -0.40
CA TRP A 226 9.70 -16.42 0.21
C TRP A 226 10.87 -15.73 0.94
N VAL A 227 11.43 -14.66 0.38
CA VAL A 227 12.47 -13.85 1.05
C VAL A 227 11.92 -13.21 2.33
N ARG A 228 10.70 -12.65 2.30
CA ARG A 228 10.02 -12.13 3.51
C ARG A 228 9.88 -13.18 4.60
N LEU A 229 9.61 -14.43 4.24
CA LEU A 229 9.52 -15.55 5.19
C LEU A 229 10.88 -15.99 5.77
N GLY A 230 12.00 -15.45 5.28
CA GLY A 230 13.35 -15.78 5.74
C GLY A 230 14.19 -16.55 4.72
N GLY A 231 13.72 -16.69 3.48
CA GLY A 231 14.45 -17.37 2.40
C GLY A 231 14.72 -18.84 2.72
N GLU A 232 15.94 -19.31 2.49
CA GLU A 232 16.33 -20.70 2.75
C GLU A 232 16.24 -21.10 4.24
N ARG A 233 16.30 -20.11 5.15
CA ARG A 233 16.14 -20.32 6.59
C ARG A 233 14.67 -20.38 7.03
N SER A 234 13.73 -20.09 6.13
CA SER A 234 12.30 -20.21 6.39
C SER A 234 11.89 -21.68 6.51
N ALA A 235 10.68 -21.91 7.02
CA ALA A 235 10.09 -23.24 7.08
C ALA A 235 9.84 -23.89 5.71
N LEU A 236 9.91 -23.13 4.61
CA LEU A 236 9.81 -23.65 3.24
C LEU A 236 11.13 -24.26 2.75
N GLY A 237 12.27 -23.77 3.24
CA GLY A 237 13.60 -24.17 2.77
C GLY A 237 13.95 -23.62 1.37
N ALA A 238 14.96 -24.22 0.74
CA ALA A 238 15.45 -23.82 -0.58
C ALA A 238 14.41 -24.08 -1.69
N ALA A 239 14.45 -23.24 -2.73
CA ALA A 239 13.68 -23.43 -3.96
C ALA A 239 14.11 -24.73 -4.67
N VAL A 240 13.14 -25.49 -5.18
CA VAL A 240 13.39 -26.76 -5.90
C VAL A 240 12.76 -26.80 -7.29
N SER A 241 12.13 -25.71 -7.71
CA SER A 241 11.56 -25.57 -9.06
C SER A 241 11.62 -24.12 -9.52
N ALA A 242 11.53 -23.90 -10.84
CA ALA A 242 11.20 -22.59 -11.37
C ALA A 242 9.71 -22.27 -11.16
N THR A 243 9.36 -20.98 -11.28
CA THR A 243 7.95 -20.56 -11.30
C THR A 243 7.24 -21.19 -12.50
N ARG A 244 6.02 -21.72 -12.27
CA ARG A 244 5.18 -22.33 -13.29
C ARG A 244 3.72 -21.95 -13.13
N THR A 245 2.94 -22.13 -14.19
CA THR A 245 1.50 -21.94 -14.17
C THR A 245 0.82 -22.99 -13.29
N PHE A 246 -0.17 -22.57 -12.50
CA PHE A 246 -0.94 -23.46 -11.64
C PHE A 246 -2.32 -22.86 -11.36
N ASN A 247 -3.40 -23.58 -11.70
CA ASN A 247 -4.79 -23.15 -11.48
C ASN A 247 -5.09 -21.71 -11.94
N GLY A 248 -4.61 -21.32 -13.12
CA GLY A 248 -4.78 -19.95 -13.66
C GLY A 248 -3.91 -18.88 -13.00
N GLY A 249 -3.11 -19.25 -12.00
CA GLY A 249 -2.10 -18.42 -11.35
C GLY A 249 -0.70 -18.99 -11.52
N GLN A 250 0.14 -18.74 -10.52
CA GLN A 250 1.54 -19.17 -10.48
C GLN A 250 1.85 -19.94 -9.22
N ARG A 251 2.82 -20.87 -9.32
CA ARG A 251 3.34 -21.67 -8.23
C ARG A 251 4.85 -21.83 -8.37
N MET A 252 5.53 -21.86 -7.24
CA MET A 252 6.94 -22.25 -7.11
C MET A 252 7.08 -23.16 -5.90
N ASP A 253 7.79 -24.27 -6.08
CA ASP A 253 8.05 -25.24 -5.03
C ASP A 253 9.37 -24.98 -4.32
N PHE A 254 9.33 -25.29 -3.03
CA PHE A 254 10.42 -25.26 -2.09
C PHE A 254 10.50 -26.62 -1.40
N ARG A 255 11.62 -26.90 -0.73
CA ARG A 255 11.90 -28.20 -0.12
C ARG A 255 10.75 -28.73 0.76
N HIS A 256 10.03 -27.85 1.45
CA HIS A 256 8.99 -28.23 2.42
C HIS A 256 7.61 -27.65 2.13
N GLY A 257 7.38 -27.12 0.93
CA GLY A 257 6.11 -26.50 0.58
C GLY A 257 6.13 -25.77 -0.76
N SER A 258 5.17 -24.88 -0.94
CA SER A 258 5.01 -24.09 -2.16
C SER A 258 4.55 -22.68 -1.84
N VAL A 259 4.99 -21.72 -2.64
CA VAL A 259 4.39 -20.38 -2.69
C VAL A 259 3.53 -20.30 -3.94
N LEU A 260 2.29 -19.83 -3.78
CA LEU A 260 1.29 -19.75 -4.83
C LEU A 260 0.70 -18.34 -4.90
N GLN A 261 0.29 -17.92 -6.08
CA GLN A 261 -0.33 -16.62 -6.29
C GLN A 261 -1.37 -16.67 -7.40
N SER A 262 -2.57 -16.13 -7.14
CA SER A 262 -3.50 -15.79 -8.22
C SER A 262 -3.08 -14.46 -8.85
N ARG A 263 -3.35 -14.26 -10.14
CA ARG A 263 -3.01 -12.98 -10.79
C ARG A 263 -3.66 -11.81 -10.03
N GLY A 264 -2.85 -10.83 -9.64
CA GLY A 264 -3.30 -9.63 -8.94
C GLY A 264 -3.58 -9.80 -7.44
N THR A 265 -3.34 -10.97 -6.84
CA THR A 265 -3.43 -11.17 -5.39
C THR A 265 -2.05 -11.16 -4.74
N LEU A 266 -2.00 -11.19 -3.41
CA LEU A 266 -0.77 -11.51 -2.70
C LEU A 266 -0.39 -12.99 -2.93
N ALA A 267 0.91 -13.27 -2.89
CA ALA A 267 1.41 -14.62 -2.83
C ALA A 267 1.24 -15.17 -1.40
N GLN A 268 0.93 -16.46 -1.29
CA GLN A 268 0.70 -17.16 -0.04
C GLN A 268 1.40 -18.51 -0.05
N GLU A 269 1.85 -18.95 1.13
CA GLU A 269 2.53 -20.22 1.31
C GLU A 269 1.61 -21.34 1.84
N VAL A 270 1.86 -22.56 1.35
CA VAL A 270 1.41 -23.81 1.98
C VAL A 270 2.64 -24.67 2.26
N ARG A 271 2.70 -25.33 3.42
CA ARG A 271 3.85 -26.18 3.79
C ARG A 271 3.46 -27.42 4.58
N GLY A 272 4.45 -28.29 4.76
CA GLY A 272 4.35 -29.49 5.60
C GLY A 272 3.12 -30.34 5.31
N ALA A 273 2.41 -30.75 6.37
CA ALA A 273 1.24 -31.62 6.27
C ALA A 273 0.06 -30.97 5.52
N ILE A 274 -0.09 -29.64 5.60
CA ILE A 274 -1.14 -28.93 4.86
C ILE A 274 -0.83 -28.93 3.37
N ALA A 275 0.41 -28.67 2.96
CA ALA A 275 0.83 -28.80 1.56
C ALA A 275 0.65 -30.23 1.04
N ALA A 276 1.02 -31.24 1.84
CA ALA A 276 0.84 -32.65 1.47
C ALA A 276 -0.65 -32.98 1.21
N ARG A 277 -1.57 -32.51 2.06
CA ARG A 277 -3.02 -32.65 1.83
C ARG A 277 -3.47 -31.85 0.60
N TYR A 278 -3.07 -30.60 0.47
CA TYR A 278 -3.49 -29.71 -0.62
C TYR A 278 -3.14 -30.27 -2.00
N PHE A 279 -1.97 -30.90 -2.15
CA PHE A 279 -1.54 -31.51 -3.40
C PHE A 279 -1.93 -32.99 -3.56
N SER A 280 -2.75 -33.53 -2.65
CA SER A 280 -3.28 -34.88 -2.77
C SER A 280 -4.61 -34.90 -3.54
N GLY A 281 -4.74 -35.87 -4.46
CA GLY A 281 -5.94 -36.05 -5.28
C GLY A 281 -6.39 -34.76 -5.98
N ASP A 282 -7.69 -34.47 -5.86
CA ASP A 282 -8.34 -33.29 -6.46
C ASP A 282 -8.44 -32.07 -5.51
N THR A 283 -7.75 -32.11 -4.37
CA THR A 283 -7.91 -31.10 -3.30
C THR A 283 -7.61 -29.69 -3.79
N ALA A 284 -6.47 -29.48 -4.46
CA ALA A 284 -6.11 -28.15 -4.98
C ALA A 284 -7.09 -27.63 -6.05
N ARG A 285 -7.63 -28.53 -6.88
CA ARG A 285 -8.64 -28.17 -7.89
C ARG A 285 -9.95 -27.75 -7.23
N THR A 286 -10.33 -28.42 -6.15
CA THR A 286 -11.59 -28.19 -5.44
C THR A 286 -11.54 -26.96 -4.54
N LEU A 287 -10.43 -26.75 -3.82
CA LEU A 287 -10.28 -25.63 -2.88
C LEU A 287 -9.87 -24.33 -3.57
N GLY A 288 -9.27 -24.41 -4.76
CA GLY A 288 -8.68 -23.25 -5.43
C GLY A 288 -7.39 -22.79 -4.75
N MET A 289 -7.00 -21.54 -5.01
CA MET A 289 -5.74 -20.96 -4.53
C MET A 289 -5.81 -20.57 -3.04
N PRO A 290 -4.67 -20.58 -2.31
CA PRO A 290 -4.63 -20.13 -0.93
C PRO A 290 -4.92 -18.63 -0.82
N LEU A 291 -5.65 -18.25 0.22
CA LEU A 291 -5.97 -16.88 0.61
C LEU A 291 -5.11 -16.38 1.77
N THR A 292 -4.51 -17.31 2.53
CA THR A 292 -3.61 -17.03 3.65
C THR A 292 -2.35 -17.86 3.52
N ASP A 293 -1.26 -17.38 4.13
CA ASP A 293 -0.17 -18.23 4.60
C ASP A 293 -0.68 -19.28 5.60
N GLU A 294 0.18 -20.23 5.95
CA GLU A 294 -0.13 -21.16 7.03
C GLU A 294 -0.06 -20.43 8.38
N LEU A 295 -1.22 -20.26 9.02
CA LEU A 295 -1.38 -19.53 10.28
C LEU A 295 -1.56 -20.49 11.46
N PRO A 296 -1.08 -20.14 12.66
CA PRO A 296 -1.42 -20.89 13.87
C PRO A 296 -2.90 -20.71 14.21
N THR A 297 -3.53 -21.74 14.78
CA THR A 297 -4.84 -21.58 15.41
C THR A 297 -4.71 -20.75 16.70
N PRO A 298 -5.72 -19.91 17.03
CA PRO A 298 -5.59 -18.88 18.07
C PRO A 298 -5.50 -19.40 19.51
N ARG A 299 -6.11 -20.55 19.84
CA ARG A 299 -6.13 -21.07 21.22
C ARG A 299 -5.63 -22.50 21.37
N ARG A 300 -5.98 -23.36 20.42
CA ARG A 300 -5.51 -24.76 20.40
C ARG A 300 -4.24 -24.87 19.58
N PHE A 301 -3.45 -25.92 19.82
CA PHE A 301 -2.23 -26.16 19.04
C PHE A 301 -2.58 -26.82 17.70
N GLY A 302 -2.45 -26.06 16.63
CA GLY A 302 -2.75 -26.47 15.27
C GLY A 302 -2.41 -25.34 14.29
N ARG A 303 -2.54 -25.64 13.00
CA ARG A 303 -2.26 -24.69 11.91
C ARG A 303 -3.30 -24.82 10.82
N TYR A 304 -3.49 -23.77 10.03
CA TYR A 304 -4.45 -23.79 8.93
C TYR A 304 -4.04 -22.87 7.78
N ASN A 305 -4.56 -23.19 6.60
CA ASN A 305 -4.65 -22.26 5.48
C ASN A 305 -6.12 -22.10 5.08
N HIS A 306 -6.53 -20.88 4.75
CA HIS A 306 -7.76 -20.66 4.00
C HIS A 306 -7.48 -20.65 2.50
N PHE A 307 -8.42 -21.17 1.73
CA PHE A 307 -8.42 -21.24 0.27
C PHE A 307 -9.70 -20.63 -0.26
N GLN A 308 -9.76 -20.35 -1.56
CA GLN A 308 -10.91 -19.72 -2.20
C GLN A 308 -12.25 -20.42 -1.91
N ALA A 309 -12.26 -21.75 -1.85
CA ALA A 309 -13.47 -22.55 -1.65
C ALA A 309 -13.47 -23.39 -0.36
N GLY A 310 -12.49 -23.20 0.54
CA GLY A 310 -12.46 -23.95 1.80
C GLY A 310 -11.26 -23.66 2.69
N SER A 311 -10.97 -24.58 3.60
CA SER A 311 -9.82 -24.52 4.51
C SER A 311 -9.16 -25.89 4.61
N ILE A 312 -7.87 -25.92 4.93
CA ILE A 312 -7.21 -27.12 5.44
C ILE A 312 -6.70 -26.80 6.84
N TYR A 313 -7.06 -27.65 7.81
CA TYR A 313 -6.61 -27.55 9.19
C TYR A 313 -5.76 -28.75 9.54
N TRP A 314 -4.72 -28.53 10.34
CA TRP A 314 -3.86 -29.55 10.89
C TRP A 314 -3.76 -29.42 12.42
N SER A 315 -3.81 -30.55 13.13
CA SER A 315 -3.38 -30.66 14.52
C SER A 315 -2.57 -31.94 14.74
N PRO A 316 -1.75 -32.04 15.80
CA PRO A 316 -1.01 -33.27 16.08
C PRO A 316 -1.91 -34.50 16.27
N GLY A 317 -3.11 -34.30 16.84
CA GLY A 317 -4.03 -35.39 17.14
C GLY A 317 -4.85 -35.86 15.94
N THR A 318 -5.09 -35.00 14.95
CA THR A 318 -5.99 -35.31 13.82
C THR A 318 -5.26 -35.45 12.49
N GLY A 319 -4.10 -34.82 12.31
CA GLY A 319 -3.48 -34.67 10.99
C GLY A 319 -4.13 -33.54 10.18
N ALA A 320 -3.84 -33.46 8.88
CA ALA A 320 -4.32 -32.39 8.01
C ALA A 320 -5.58 -32.81 7.24
N TRP A 321 -6.66 -32.03 7.31
CA TRP A 321 -7.94 -32.32 6.66
C TRP A 321 -8.58 -31.08 6.05
N SER A 322 -9.23 -31.27 4.90
CA SER A 322 -9.95 -30.21 4.19
C SER A 322 -11.40 -30.11 4.65
N VAL A 323 -11.88 -28.89 4.84
CA VAL A 323 -13.28 -28.58 5.12
C VAL A 323 -13.72 -27.46 4.18
N ARG A 324 -14.82 -27.64 3.47
CA ARG A 324 -15.22 -26.75 2.36
C ARG A 324 -16.72 -26.49 2.33
N GLY A 325 -17.11 -25.50 1.52
CA GLY A 325 -18.51 -25.12 1.26
C GLY A 325 -19.34 -24.91 2.53
N ALA A 326 -20.63 -25.26 2.46
CA ALA A 326 -21.58 -25.04 3.55
C ALA A 326 -21.20 -25.74 4.86
N ILE A 327 -20.52 -26.91 4.81
CA ILE A 327 -20.02 -27.58 6.02
C ILE A 327 -18.97 -26.72 6.73
N ARG A 328 -18.02 -26.14 5.98
CA ARG A 328 -17.03 -25.21 6.55
C ARG A 328 -17.72 -24.01 7.18
N ASP A 329 -18.71 -23.43 6.50
CA ASP A 329 -19.37 -22.23 6.98
C ASP A 329 -20.21 -22.51 8.25
N ALA A 330 -20.86 -23.67 8.33
CA ALA A 330 -21.56 -24.13 9.52
C ALA A 330 -20.60 -24.44 10.69
N TRP A 331 -19.43 -24.99 10.41
CA TRP A 331 -18.38 -25.21 11.41
C TRP A 331 -17.77 -23.89 11.91
N ALA A 332 -17.53 -22.95 10.99
CA ALA A 332 -17.06 -21.60 11.30
C ALA A 332 -18.02 -20.86 12.24
N ALA A 333 -19.33 -20.92 11.94
CA ALA A 333 -20.38 -20.35 12.77
C ALA A 333 -20.45 -20.95 14.18
N GLN A 334 -19.94 -22.17 14.37
CA GLN A 334 -19.86 -22.85 15.66
C GLN A 334 -18.53 -22.60 16.40
N GLY A 335 -17.67 -21.72 15.91
CA GLY A 335 -16.41 -21.35 16.57
C GLY A 335 -15.18 -22.11 16.06
N TRP A 336 -15.25 -22.70 14.86
CA TRP A 336 -14.13 -23.41 14.23
C TRP A 336 -13.58 -24.54 15.14
N GLU A 337 -12.27 -24.71 15.18
CA GLU A 337 -11.58 -25.71 16.00
C GLU A 337 -11.68 -25.46 17.51
N ASN A 338 -12.08 -24.25 17.91
CA ASN A 338 -12.35 -23.89 19.30
C ASN A 338 -13.81 -24.17 19.71
N GLY A 339 -14.65 -24.49 18.73
CA GLY A 339 -16.04 -24.86 18.93
C GLY A 339 -16.21 -26.27 19.49
N PRO A 340 -17.46 -26.68 19.76
CA PRO A 340 -17.76 -27.97 20.37
C PRO A 340 -17.38 -29.17 19.48
N LEU A 341 -17.21 -28.97 18.17
CA LEU A 341 -16.80 -30.03 17.25
C LEU A 341 -15.28 -30.25 17.23
N GLY A 342 -14.46 -29.25 17.58
CA GLY A 342 -13.01 -29.37 17.52
C GLY A 342 -12.44 -29.39 16.10
N PHE A 343 -11.24 -29.98 15.94
CA PHE A 343 -10.56 -30.11 14.67
C PHE A 343 -11.25 -31.14 13.76
N PRO A 344 -11.19 -30.98 12.43
CA PRO A 344 -11.64 -32.00 11.50
C PRO A 344 -10.80 -33.27 11.62
N THR A 345 -11.44 -34.42 11.41
CA THR A 345 -10.83 -35.76 11.40
C THR A 345 -11.05 -36.50 10.08
N SER A 346 -11.78 -35.88 9.14
CA SER A 346 -11.94 -36.38 7.78
C SER A 346 -12.03 -35.22 6.78
N ASP A 347 -11.77 -35.52 5.51
CA ASP A 347 -12.26 -34.67 4.42
C ASP A 347 -13.79 -34.77 4.31
N GLU A 348 -14.37 -33.87 3.54
CA GLU A 348 -15.76 -34.00 3.10
C GLU A 348 -15.90 -35.19 2.11
N HIS A 349 -16.73 -36.16 2.47
CA HIS A 349 -17.02 -37.35 1.67
C HIS A 349 -18.53 -37.50 1.43
N GLU A 350 -18.90 -38.20 0.37
CA GLU A 350 -20.30 -38.43 0.02
C GLU A 350 -21.00 -39.37 1.01
N VAL A 351 -22.26 -39.06 1.28
CA VAL A 351 -23.19 -39.92 2.03
C VAL A 351 -24.54 -39.90 1.31
N GLU A 352 -25.44 -40.81 1.66
CA GLU A 352 -26.78 -40.83 1.07
C GLU A 352 -27.47 -39.46 1.23
N GLY A 353 -27.88 -38.88 0.10
CA GLY A 353 -28.57 -37.58 0.05
C GLY A 353 -27.70 -36.37 0.41
N GLY A 354 -26.37 -36.50 0.52
CA GLY A 354 -25.55 -35.42 1.05
C GLY A 354 -24.03 -35.60 1.03
N ARG A 355 -23.35 -34.78 1.82
CA ARG A 355 -21.91 -34.88 2.14
C ARG A 355 -21.70 -34.75 3.63
N ARG A 356 -20.66 -35.39 4.16
CA ARG A 356 -20.33 -35.40 5.58
C ARG A 356 -18.86 -35.07 5.81
N SER A 357 -18.58 -34.36 6.90
CA SER A 357 -17.24 -34.26 7.50
C SER A 357 -17.29 -34.65 8.97
N HIS A 358 -16.26 -35.36 9.43
CA HIS A 358 -16.06 -35.70 10.83
C HIS A 358 -15.11 -34.72 11.51
N PHE A 359 -15.33 -34.54 12.82
CA PHE A 359 -14.55 -33.72 13.71
C PHE A 359 -14.32 -34.48 15.03
N GLU A 360 -13.41 -34.01 15.86
CA GLU A 360 -13.11 -34.62 17.16
C GLU A 360 -14.36 -34.87 18.02
N GLY A 361 -15.30 -33.92 18.04
CA GLY A 361 -16.51 -33.95 18.87
C GLY A 361 -17.81 -34.28 18.14
N GLY A 362 -17.75 -34.76 16.88
CA GLY A 362 -18.97 -35.02 16.12
C GLY A 362 -18.82 -35.04 14.59
N SER A 363 -19.91 -34.75 13.90
CA SER A 363 -19.94 -34.63 12.43
C SER A 363 -20.92 -33.55 11.97
N LEU A 364 -20.68 -33.05 10.76
CA LEU A 364 -21.60 -32.18 10.04
C LEU A 364 -22.02 -32.87 8.75
N VAL A 365 -23.32 -32.82 8.43
CA VAL A 365 -23.89 -33.39 7.21
C VAL A 365 -24.63 -32.31 6.43
N PHE A 366 -24.23 -32.06 5.19
CA PHE A 366 -24.99 -31.25 4.25
C PHE A 366 -25.98 -32.12 3.48
N SER A 367 -27.23 -31.68 3.32
CA SER A 367 -28.24 -32.37 2.51
C SER A 367 -28.48 -31.70 1.15
N TRP A 368 -28.42 -32.46 0.05
CA TRP A 368 -28.77 -31.96 -1.29
C TRP A 368 -30.24 -31.57 -1.41
N ALA A 369 -31.12 -32.23 -0.66
CA ALA A 369 -32.57 -32.00 -0.74
C ALA A 369 -32.99 -30.67 -0.11
N THR A 370 -32.34 -30.27 0.99
CA THR A 370 -32.74 -29.09 1.76
C THR A 370 -31.74 -27.93 1.67
N GLY A 371 -30.52 -28.19 1.22
CA GLY A 371 -29.43 -27.22 1.26
C GLY A 371 -28.93 -26.88 2.67
N GLN A 372 -29.34 -27.64 3.68
CA GLN A 372 -29.05 -27.38 5.08
C GLN A 372 -27.91 -28.26 5.61
N VAL A 373 -27.21 -27.77 6.64
CA VAL A 373 -26.21 -28.54 7.39
C VAL A 373 -26.77 -28.92 8.76
N THR A 374 -26.70 -30.21 9.09
CA THR A 374 -27.06 -30.74 10.41
C THR A 374 -25.81 -31.12 11.20
N THR A 375 -25.79 -30.77 12.49
CA THR A 375 -24.72 -31.12 13.41
C THR A 375 -25.11 -32.31 14.27
N THR A 376 -24.24 -33.31 14.35
CA THR A 376 -24.33 -34.43 15.30
C THR A 376 -23.13 -34.36 16.23
N ARG A 377 -23.36 -34.39 17.55
CA ARG A 377 -22.29 -34.38 18.57
C ARG A 377 -22.17 -35.75 19.24
N HIS A 378 -20.97 -36.07 19.73
CA HIS A 378 -20.71 -37.25 20.55
C HIS A 378 -20.67 -36.91 22.03
#